data_AF-A0A7V5BDW0-F1
#
_entry.id   AF-A0A7V5BDW0-F1
#
_cell.length_a   1.000
_cell.length_b   1.000
_cell.length_c   1.000
_cell.angle_alpha   90.00
_cell.angle_beta   90.00
_cell.angle_gamma   90.00
#
_symmetry.space_group_name_H-M   'P 1'
#
loop_
_entity.id
_entity.type
_entity.pdbx_description
1 polymer ?
#
loop_
_entity_poly.entity_id
_entity_poly.type
_entity_poly.pdbx_seq_one_letter_code
_entity_poly.pdbx_strand_id
1 'polypeptide(L)' 'PDNLVEKIALGKLNKFFAENTLLGQKFVKNPKETVQGYLNSVEKGLTATDFKRVAVGG' A
#
# COMPACT_ATOMS: atom_id res chain seq x y z
N PRO A 1 -17.38 -19.35 14.43
CA PRO A 1 -17.75 -19.06 13.03
C PRO A 1 -17.39 -17.62 12.63
N ASP A 2 -17.85 -16.65 13.43
CA ASP A 2 -17.68 -15.22 13.18
C ASP A 2 -16.22 -14.76 13.19
N ASN A 3 -15.42 -15.25 14.15
CA ASN A 3 -14.00 -14.91 14.23
C ASN A 3 -13.20 -15.35 12.99
N LEU A 4 -13.61 -16.44 12.32
CA LEU A 4 -12.96 -16.91 11.10
C LEU A 4 -13.32 -16.01 9.91
N VAL A 5 -14.59 -15.63 9.78
CA VAL A 5 -15.06 -14.72 8.72
C VAL A 5 -14.40 -13.35 8.86
N GLU A 6 -14.29 -12.85 10.08
CA GLU A 6 -13.63 -11.57 10.38
C GLU A 6 -12.14 -11.59 10.02
N LYS A 7 -11.43 -12.69 10.33
CA LYS A 7 -10.03 -12.88 9.91
C LYS A 7 -9.87 -12.91 8.38
N ILE A 8 -10.81 -13.50 7.66
CA ILE A 8 -10.79 -13.52 6.18
C ILE A 8 -11.01 -12.11 5.63
N ALA A 9 -11.95 -11.35 6.20
CA ALA A 9 -12.21 -9.97 5.80
C ALA A 9 -10.98 -9.08 6.03
N LEU A 10 -10.34 -9.19 7.20
CA LEU A 10 -9.08 -8.51 7.51
C LEU A 10 -7.96 -8.87 6.53
N GLY A 11 -7.82 -10.15 6.17
CA GLY A 11 -6.84 -10.59 5.19
C GLY A 11 -7.04 -9.94 3.81
N LYS A 12 -8.30 -9.83 3.36
CA LYS A 12 -8.63 -9.15 2.10
C LYS A 12 -8.34 -7.65 2.15
N LEU A 13 -8.67 -6.98 3.26
CA LEU A 13 -8.37 -5.55 3.44
C LEU A 13 -6.85 -5.31 3.43
N ASN A 14 -6.08 -6.10 4.17
CA ASN A 14 -4.62 -5.99 4.19
C ASN A 14 -4.02 -6.17 2.80
N LYS A 15 -4.51 -7.14 2.02
CA LYS A 15 -4.10 -7.34 0.63
C LYS A 15 -4.46 -6.13 -0.25
N PHE A 16 -5.68 -5.62 -0.11
CA PHE A 16 -6.10 -4.43 -0.85
C PHE A 16 -5.19 -3.24 -0.58
N PHE A 17 -4.86 -2.94 0.68
CA PHE A 17 -3.94 -1.86 1.03
C PHE A 17 -2.54 -2.07 0.45
N ALA A 18 -2.03 -3.30 0.46
CA ALA A 18 -0.70 -3.62 -0.08
C ALA A 18 -0.62 -3.54 -1.62
N GLU A 19 -1.72 -3.70 -2.34
CA GLU A 19 -1.72 -3.75 -3.81
C GLU A 19 -2.33 -2.51 -4.48
N ASN A 20 -3.26 -1.84 -3.82
CA ASN A 20 -4.09 -0.79 -4.44
C ASN A 20 -3.90 0.60 -3.82
N THR A 21 -3.00 0.76 -2.85
CA THR A 21 -2.69 2.07 -2.27
C THR A 21 -1.23 2.45 -2.48
N LEU A 22 -0.99 3.70 -2.87
CA LEU A 22 0.35 4.22 -3.17
C LEU A 22 1.31 4.09 -1.97
N LEU A 23 0.84 4.37 -0.76
CA LEU A 23 1.68 4.39 0.44
C LEU A 23 1.92 2.97 1.00
N GLY A 24 0.92 2.10 0.92
CA GLY A 24 0.99 0.72 1.43
C GLY A 24 1.70 -0.26 0.50
N GLN A 25 1.85 0.06 -0.78
CA GLN A 25 2.52 -0.82 -1.74
C GLN A 25 4.03 -0.95 -1.49
N LYS A 26 4.59 -2.07 -1.94
CA LYS A 26 6.05 -2.30 -1.95
C LYS A 26 6.72 -1.29 -2.85
N PHE A 27 7.86 -0.76 -2.41
CA PHE A 27 8.63 0.17 -3.21
C PHE A 27 9.32 -0.55 -4.38
N VAL A 28 9.09 -0.10 -5.60
CA VAL A 28 9.57 -0.77 -6.84
C VAL A 28 11.09 -0.93 -6.87
N LYS A 29 11.84 0.05 -6.34
CA LYS A 29 13.31 0.01 -6.31
C LYS A 29 13.86 -0.81 -5.15
N ASN A 30 13.10 -0.95 -4.06
CA ASN A 30 13.47 -1.76 -2.90
C ASN A 30 12.23 -2.47 -2.32
N PRO A 31 11.92 -3.69 -2.79
CA PRO A 31 10.72 -4.41 -2.38
C PRO A 31 10.68 -4.84 -0.91
N LYS A 32 11.74 -4.57 -0.14
CA LYS A 32 11.84 -4.84 1.31
C LYS A 32 11.12 -3.80 2.15
N GLU A 33 10.80 -2.63 1.59
CA GLU A 33 10.08 -1.55 2.26
C GLU A 33 8.85 -1.11 1.46
N THR A 34 7.92 -0.43 2.13
CA THR A 34 6.78 0.22 1.48
C THR A 34 7.17 1.62 1.01
N VAL A 35 6.37 2.22 0.12
CA VAL A 35 6.56 3.62 -0.28
C VAL A 35 6.50 4.55 0.94
N GLN A 36 5.59 4.30 1.89
CA GLN A 36 5.53 5.05 3.14
C GLN A 36 6.80 4.89 3.99
N GLY A 37 7.36 3.68 4.07
CA GLY A 37 8.63 3.42 4.77
C GLY A 37 9.76 4.24 4.18
N TYR A 38 9.86 4.22 2.84
CA TYR A 38 10.84 5.00 2.11
C TYR A 38 10.69 6.51 2.36
N LEU A 39 9.48 7.07 2.23
CA LEU A 39 9.25 8.50 2.45
C LEU A 39 9.65 8.94 3.87
N ASN A 40 9.32 8.14 4.89
CA ASN A 40 9.72 8.42 6.26
C ASN A 40 11.24 8.34 6.50
N SER A 41 11.95 7.53 5.72
CA SER A 41 13.43 7.45 5.78
C SER A 41 14.11 8.71 5.22
N VAL A 42 13.43 9.41 4.30
CA VAL A 42 13.92 10.67 3.73
C VAL A 42 13.62 11.81 4.71
N GLU A 43 12.37 11.92 5.14
CA GLU A 43 11.93 12.89 6.13
C GLU A 43 10.70 12.36 6.87
N LYS A 44 10.74 12.45 8.20
CA LYS A 44 9.65 11.96 9.04
C LYS A 44 8.38 12.75 8.77
N GLY A 45 7.32 12.07 8.33
CA GLY A 45 6.03 12.71 8.00
C GLY A 45 5.88 13.13 6.54
N LEU A 46 6.90 12.91 5.70
CA LEU A 46 6.78 13.12 4.26
C LEU A 46 5.73 12.17 3.67
N THR A 47 4.80 12.71 2.88
CA THR A 47 3.68 11.96 2.32
C THR A 47 3.34 12.43 0.90
N ALA A 48 2.70 11.56 0.12
CA ALA A 48 2.12 11.93 -1.16
C ALA A 48 0.75 12.58 -0.93
N THR A 49 0.54 13.77 -1.49
CA THR A 49 -0.74 14.48 -1.39
C THR A 49 -1.70 14.09 -2.51
N ASP A 50 -1.19 13.82 -3.71
CA ASP A 50 -1.99 13.48 -4.88
C ASP A 50 -1.17 12.67 -5.90
N PHE A 51 -1.83 11.81 -6.68
CA PHE A 51 -1.19 11.12 -7.79
C PHE A 51 -2.20 10.76 -8.88
N LYS A 52 -1.75 10.76 -10.14
CA LYS A 52 -2.56 10.34 -11.28
C LYS A 52 -1.82 9.27 -12.07
N ARG A 53 -2.43 8.10 -12.21
CA ARG A 53 -1.97 7.03 -13.10
C ARG A 53 -2.80 7.04 -14.37
N VAL A 54 -2.14 7.17 -15.52
CA VAL A 54 -2.77 7.02 -16.84
C VAL A 54 -2.22 5.74 -17.47
N ALA A 55 -3.11 4.86 -17.93
CA ALA A 55 -2.77 3.67 -18.71
C ALA A 55 -3.58 3.71 -20.02
N VAL A 56 -2.93 3.43 -21.15
CA VAL A 56 -3.58 3.42 -22.47
C VAL A 56 -3.75 1.98 -22.90
N GLY A 57 -5.01 1.52 -22.97
CA GLY A 57 -5.36 0.11 -23.24
C GLY A 57 -5.10 -0.79 -22.03
N GLY A 58 -6.17 -1.37 -21.48
CA GLY A 58 -6.12 -2.40 -20.43
C GLY A 58 -6.18 -3.80 -21.01
#